data_AF-A0A0F9RIS8-F1
#
_entry.id   AF-A0A0F9RIS8-F1
#
_cell.length_a   1.000
_cell.length_b   1.000
_cell.length_c   1.000
_cell.angle_alpha   90.00
_cell.angle_beta   90.00
_cell.angle_gamma   90.00
#
_symmetry.space_group_name_H-M   'P 1'
#
loop_
_entity.id
_entity.type
_entity.pdbx_description
1 polymer ?
#
loop_
_entity_poly.entity_id
_entity_poly.type
_entity_poly.pdbx_seq_one_letter_code
_entity_poly.pdbx_strand_id
1 'polypeptide(L)'
;MTVNYIIDFSDPGVPSFVIGPGQTNNDFSIKLYGQGATNYGEGINENLLHMLENFAHTVAPTNPTLGQFWYDKGEGIFKFFNGTDFVSAGSVFVSAGTPPSAPNATGQLWFDTVVPQLKVFNGATFVSVADRYVLKGGDTMTGALILNTNAPTTDEQAASKLYVDNNSLPVTSGTTTVTSFVTIDTSTGTTVGGNDYAFVVDSLSNSNVGGILIDSGDTDGDQFAIRIRNSASATLFSVLSHTTPASASAVFSGNVSSNPAPTVGDHLTNKTYVDGEIAGVTGSFAEINPTSPQDGDIQVLAGPIISIRGDGVWNQVFPAVWS
;
A
#
# COMPACT_ATOMS: atom_id res chain seq x y z
N MET A 1 -52.32 -37.28 75.62
CA MET A 1 -52.33 -37.97 74.31
C MET A 1 -51.05 -37.58 73.60
N THR A 2 -50.29 -38.56 73.14
CA THR A 2 -49.11 -38.34 72.28
C THR A 2 -49.55 -38.33 70.83
N VAL A 3 -49.09 -37.35 70.07
CA VAL A 3 -49.48 -37.07 68.69
C VAL A 3 -48.24 -37.20 67.81
N ASN A 4 -48.39 -37.90 66.69
CA ASN A 4 -47.39 -37.97 65.64
C ASN A 4 -47.46 -36.69 64.80
N TYR A 5 -46.30 -36.10 64.48
CA TYR A 5 -46.24 -35.00 63.52
C TYR A 5 -46.06 -35.55 62.12
N ILE A 6 -46.97 -35.17 61.22
CA ILE A 6 -46.89 -35.48 59.79
C ILE A 6 -46.28 -34.25 59.12
N ILE A 7 -45.16 -34.44 58.42
CA ILE A 7 -44.42 -33.37 57.77
C ILE A 7 -44.54 -33.57 56.26
N ASP A 8 -45.09 -32.57 55.59
CA ASP A 8 -45.28 -32.54 54.15
C ASP A 8 -44.22 -31.63 53.50
N PHE A 9 -43.68 -32.06 52.37
CA PHE A 9 -42.85 -31.20 51.53
C PHE A 9 -43.73 -30.24 50.70
N SER A 10 -43.13 -29.14 50.23
CA SER A 10 -43.84 -28.22 49.32
C SER A 10 -44.15 -28.83 47.95
N ASP A 11 -43.32 -29.77 47.51
CA ASP A 11 -43.60 -30.59 46.31
C ASP A 11 -44.49 -31.78 46.71
N PRO A 12 -45.75 -31.85 46.23
CA PRO A 12 -46.65 -32.96 46.52
C PRO A 12 -46.19 -34.31 45.91
N GLY A 13 -45.20 -34.30 45.00
CA GLY A 13 -44.58 -35.51 44.47
C GLY A 13 -43.63 -36.21 45.45
N VAL A 14 -43.18 -35.53 46.51
CA VAL A 14 -42.31 -36.10 47.54
C VAL A 14 -43.17 -36.63 48.69
N PRO A 15 -43.01 -37.90 49.11
CA PRO A 15 -43.84 -38.48 50.18
C PRO A 15 -43.58 -37.79 51.51
N SER A 16 -44.67 -37.59 52.28
CA SER A 16 -44.59 -37.11 53.65
C SER A 16 -43.97 -38.15 54.58
N PHE A 17 -43.49 -37.69 55.73
CA PHE A 17 -42.92 -38.55 56.76
C PHE A 17 -43.46 -38.21 58.14
N VAL A 18 -43.25 -39.12 59.09
CA VAL A 18 -43.79 -39.02 60.44
C VAL A 18 -42.67 -38.91 61.46
N ILE A 19 -42.83 -37.98 62.41
CA ILE A 19 -41.99 -37.88 63.60
C ILE A 19 -42.83 -38.27 64.82
N GLY A 20 -42.41 -39.35 65.47
CA GLY A 20 -43.07 -39.87 66.68
C GLY A 20 -42.83 -38.99 67.92
N PRO A 21 -43.62 -39.18 68.98
CA PRO A 21 -43.45 -38.45 70.24
C PRO A 21 -42.08 -38.75 70.88
N GLY A 22 -41.45 -37.71 71.43
CA GLY A 22 -40.12 -37.78 72.06
C GLY A 22 -38.96 -37.97 71.08
N GLN A 23 -39.22 -38.09 69.77
CA GLN A 23 -38.19 -38.34 68.75
C GLN A 23 -37.67 -37.04 68.13
N THR A 24 -36.44 -37.10 67.62
CA THR A 24 -35.82 -36.07 66.79
C THR A 24 -35.38 -36.70 65.47
N ASN A 25 -35.69 -36.05 64.36
CA ASN A 25 -35.25 -36.42 63.02
C ASN A 25 -34.02 -35.57 62.63
N ASN A 26 -32.94 -36.22 62.20
CA ASN A 26 -31.67 -35.61 61.78
C ASN A 26 -31.32 -35.90 60.31
N ASP A 27 -32.30 -36.34 59.51
CA ASP A 27 -32.14 -36.71 58.10
C ASP A 27 -32.05 -35.48 57.19
N PHE A 28 -32.07 -34.28 57.75
CA PHE A 28 -32.00 -33.01 57.05
C PHE A 28 -30.92 -32.11 57.66
N SER A 29 -30.58 -31.03 56.97
CA SER A 29 -29.63 -30.03 57.46
C SER A 29 -30.11 -29.26 58.70
N ILE A 30 -31.40 -29.38 59.03
CA ILE A 30 -32.01 -28.91 60.27
C ILE A 30 -32.58 -30.10 61.03
N LYS A 31 -32.67 -29.98 62.35
CA LYS A 31 -33.26 -31.02 63.20
C LYS A 31 -34.77 -30.81 63.30
N LEU A 32 -35.57 -31.84 63.02
CA LEU A 32 -37.02 -31.74 63.19
C LEU A 32 -37.45 -32.52 64.43
N TYR A 33 -38.36 -31.95 65.21
CA TYR A 33 -38.68 -32.47 66.54
C TYR A 33 -40.14 -32.92 66.64
N GLY A 34 -40.36 -34.10 67.20
CA GLY A 34 -41.69 -34.62 67.53
C GLY A 34 -42.22 -34.08 68.86
N GLN A 35 -43.49 -34.36 69.15
CA GLN A 35 -44.12 -33.88 70.37
C GLN A 35 -43.35 -34.36 71.63
N GLY A 36 -42.92 -33.43 72.48
CA GLY A 36 -42.23 -33.76 73.74
C GLY A 36 -40.77 -34.19 73.58
N ALA A 37 -40.15 -33.94 72.41
CA ALA A 37 -38.73 -34.18 72.22
C ALA A 37 -37.87 -33.33 73.17
N THR A 38 -36.80 -33.93 73.70
CA THR A 38 -35.83 -33.24 74.56
C THR A 38 -35.05 -32.19 73.75
N ASN A 39 -34.66 -31.10 74.39
CA ASN A 39 -33.92 -29.98 73.78
C ASN A 39 -34.64 -29.28 72.61
N TYR A 40 -35.97 -29.42 72.49
CA TYR A 40 -36.78 -28.75 71.46
C TYR A 40 -36.47 -27.25 71.33
N GLY A 41 -36.46 -26.52 72.45
CA GLY A 41 -36.27 -25.08 72.44
C GLY A 41 -34.87 -24.66 71.98
N GLU A 42 -33.83 -25.41 72.35
CA GLU A 42 -32.46 -25.17 71.89
C GLU A 42 -32.34 -25.48 70.39
N GLY A 43 -32.79 -26.67 69.98
CA GLY A 43 -32.68 -27.13 68.61
C GLY A 43 -33.44 -26.29 67.59
N ILE A 44 -34.63 -25.79 67.94
CA ILE A 44 -35.37 -24.87 67.05
C ILE A 44 -34.65 -23.54 66.90
N ASN A 45 -34.08 -22.99 67.97
CA ASN A 45 -33.29 -21.75 67.88
C ASN A 45 -32.01 -21.94 67.06
N GLU A 46 -31.32 -23.08 67.19
CA GLU A 46 -30.19 -23.44 66.33
C GLU A 46 -30.59 -23.52 64.86
N ASN A 47 -31.71 -24.19 64.54
CA ASN A 47 -32.19 -24.27 63.16
C ASN A 47 -32.49 -22.89 62.57
N LEU A 48 -33.12 -22.00 63.34
CA LEU A 48 -33.39 -20.63 62.90
C LEU A 48 -32.11 -19.86 62.62
N LEU A 49 -31.08 -20.04 63.45
CA LEU A 49 -29.77 -19.44 63.23
C LEU A 49 -29.11 -19.99 61.97
N HIS A 50 -29.12 -21.31 61.77
CA HIS A 50 -28.58 -21.95 60.57
C HIS A 50 -29.28 -21.49 59.29
N MET A 51 -30.60 -21.30 59.33
CA MET A 51 -31.34 -20.74 58.20
C MET A 51 -30.98 -19.26 57.95
N LEU A 52 -30.80 -18.46 59.00
CA LEU A 52 -30.42 -17.04 58.87
C LEU A 52 -29.02 -16.86 58.26
N GLU A 53 -28.07 -17.69 58.67
CA GLU A 53 -26.71 -17.69 58.11
C GLU A 53 -26.58 -18.49 56.81
N ASN A 54 -27.68 -19.06 56.29
CA ASN A 54 -27.68 -19.94 55.12
C ASN A 54 -26.63 -21.06 55.23
N PHE A 55 -26.57 -21.71 56.40
CA PHE A 55 -25.65 -22.80 56.71
C PHE A 55 -24.16 -22.47 56.47
N ALA A 56 -23.76 -21.21 56.65
CA ALA A 56 -22.42 -20.71 56.33
C ALA A 56 -21.29 -21.53 56.98
N HIS A 57 -20.57 -22.29 56.17
CA HIS A 57 -19.48 -23.18 56.62
C HIS A 57 -18.50 -23.46 55.48
N THR A 58 -17.29 -23.97 55.77
CA THR A 58 -16.30 -24.38 54.74
C THR A 58 -16.51 -25.81 54.24
N VAL A 59 -17.49 -26.52 54.80
CA VAL A 59 -17.88 -27.89 54.45
C VAL A 59 -19.37 -27.88 54.21
N ALA A 60 -19.80 -28.45 53.08
CA ALA A 60 -21.21 -28.48 52.69
C ALA A 60 -22.06 -29.27 53.71
N PRO A 61 -23.35 -28.90 53.90
CA PRO A 61 -24.29 -29.70 54.67
C PRO A 61 -24.39 -31.15 54.17
N THR A 62 -24.38 -32.13 55.09
CA THR A 62 -24.31 -33.56 54.75
C THR A 62 -25.63 -34.17 54.29
N ASN A 63 -26.75 -33.58 54.72
CA ASN A 63 -28.10 -34.02 54.36
C ASN A 63 -28.90 -32.85 53.77
N PRO A 64 -28.54 -32.37 52.57
CA PRO A 64 -29.18 -31.23 51.96
C PRO A 64 -30.53 -31.60 51.33
N THR A 65 -31.48 -30.67 51.35
CA THR A 65 -32.73 -30.78 50.59
C THR A 65 -32.62 -30.06 49.25
N LEU A 66 -33.35 -30.53 48.24
CA LEU A 66 -33.37 -29.90 46.91
C LEU A 66 -33.73 -28.41 47.04
N GLY A 67 -32.89 -27.54 46.46
CA GLY A 67 -33.03 -26.08 46.52
C GLY A 67 -32.48 -25.42 47.78
N GLN A 68 -31.92 -26.16 48.73
CA GLN A 68 -31.31 -25.58 49.93
C GLN A 68 -30.11 -24.70 49.57
N PHE A 69 -30.07 -23.48 50.13
CA PHE A 69 -28.93 -22.58 50.02
C PHE A 69 -27.82 -22.93 51.03
N TRP A 70 -26.59 -22.69 50.62
CA TRP A 70 -25.39 -22.79 51.45
C TRP A 70 -24.43 -21.64 51.10
N TYR A 71 -23.93 -20.92 52.10
CA TYR A 71 -22.82 -19.99 51.92
C TYR A 71 -21.49 -20.70 52.14
N ASP A 72 -20.76 -20.98 51.06
CA ASP A 72 -19.45 -21.62 51.11
C ASP A 72 -18.41 -20.59 51.55
N LYS A 73 -17.95 -20.69 52.79
CA LYS A 73 -16.94 -19.76 53.35
C LYS A 73 -15.55 -19.95 52.75
N GLY A 74 -15.26 -21.10 52.14
CA GLY A 74 -13.99 -21.36 51.47
C GLY A 74 -13.87 -20.57 50.16
N GLU A 75 -14.97 -20.49 49.41
CA GLU A 75 -15.04 -19.79 48.12
C GLU A 75 -15.67 -18.39 48.21
N GLY A 76 -16.36 -18.07 49.31
CA GLY A 76 -17.02 -16.77 49.52
C GLY A 76 -18.29 -16.56 48.69
N ILE A 77 -18.95 -17.64 48.26
CA ILE A 77 -20.10 -17.59 47.34
C ILE A 77 -21.31 -18.36 47.87
N PHE A 78 -22.51 -17.93 47.43
CA PHE A 78 -23.74 -18.69 47.63
C PHE A 78 -23.84 -19.83 46.62
N LYS A 79 -24.12 -21.02 47.14
CA LYS A 79 -24.45 -22.23 46.39
C LYS A 79 -25.86 -22.70 46.76
N PHE A 80 -26.49 -23.49 45.89
CA PHE A 80 -27.74 -24.19 46.18
C PHE A 80 -27.61 -25.66 45.79
N PHE A 81 -28.30 -26.55 46.51
CA PHE A 81 -28.30 -27.97 46.21
C PHE A 81 -29.24 -28.30 45.05
N ASN A 82 -28.73 -28.90 43.98
CA ASN A 82 -29.52 -29.26 42.79
C ASN A 82 -30.11 -30.68 42.81
N GLY A 83 -29.94 -31.41 43.93
CA GLY A 83 -30.34 -32.81 44.06
C GLY A 83 -29.18 -33.80 43.99
N THR A 84 -27.99 -33.37 43.56
CA THR A 84 -26.77 -34.18 43.54
C THR A 84 -25.61 -33.45 44.20
N ASP A 85 -25.41 -32.18 43.85
CA ASP A 85 -24.30 -31.37 44.34
C ASP A 85 -24.75 -29.94 44.69
N PHE A 86 -23.94 -29.25 45.49
CA PHE A 86 -24.06 -27.80 45.71
C PHE A 86 -23.42 -27.05 44.54
N VAL A 87 -24.25 -26.31 43.80
CA VAL A 87 -23.86 -25.54 42.62
C VAL A 87 -23.99 -24.04 42.88
N SER A 88 -23.16 -23.21 42.27
CA SER A 88 -23.21 -21.75 42.50
C SER A 88 -24.53 -21.13 42.05
N ALA A 89 -25.11 -20.26 42.89
CA ALA A 89 -26.40 -19.61 42.66
C ALA A 89 -26.38 -18.46 41.62
N GLY A 90 -25.49 -18.53 40.63
CA GLY A 90 -25.41 -17.54 39.54
C GLY A 90 -24.36 -16.44 39.70
N SER A 91 -23.22 -16.73 40.35
CA SER A 91 -22.06 -15.82 40.33
C SER A 91 -21.17 -16.08 39.11
N VAL A 92 -20.54 -15.02 38.60
CA VAL A 92 -19.37 -15.14 37.73
C VAL A 92 -18.27 -15.76 38.58
N PHE A 93 -17.79 -16.95 38.23
CA PHE A 93 -16.62 -17.51 38.91
C PHE A 93 -15.44 -16.58 38.68
N VAL A 94 -14.59 -16.35 39.68
CA VAL A 94 -13.38 -15.55 39.53
C VAL A 94 -12.20 -16.39 39.98
N SER A 95 -11.26 -16.69 39.08
CA SER A 95 -10.04 -17.42 39.41
C SER A 95 -8.87 -17.00 38.50
N ALA A 96 -7.65 -17.36 38.88
CA ALA A 96 -6.43 -17.00 38.16
C ALA A 96 -5.99 -18.13 37.22
N GLY A 97 -6.13 -17.95 35.90
CA GLY A 97 -5.54 -18.80 34.86
C GLY A 97 -6.15 -20.19 34.70
N THR A 98 -6.68 -20.81 35.75
CA THR A 98 -7.33 -22.12 35.71
C THR A 98 -8.85 -21.97 35.80
N PRO A 99 -9.61 -22.54 34.85
CA PRO A 99 -11.07 -22.51 34.91
C PRO A 99 -11.60 -23.31 36.11
N PRO A 100 -12.81 -23.00 36.59
CA PRO A 100 -13.49 -23.80 37.61
C PRO A 100 -13.56 -25.28 37.21
N SER A 101 -13.25 -26.18 38.13
CA SER A 101 -13.20 -27.63 37.89
C SER A 101 -14.57 -28.29 37.68
N ALA A 102 -15.66 -27.60 38.02
CA ALA A 102 -17.04 -28.07 37.85
C ALA A 102 -17.95 -26.91 37.41
N PRO A 103 -17.96 -26.55 36.11
CA PRO A 103 -18.89 -25.55 35.61
C PRO A 103 -20.34 -26.05 35.71
N ASN A 104 -21.22 -25.26 36.35
CA ASN A 104 -22.58 -25.68 36.72
C ASN A 104 -23.49 -26.00 35.52
N ALA A 105 -23.28 -25.37 34.35
CA ALA A 105 -24.03 -25.60 33.10
C ALA A 105 -23.39 -24.84 31.91
N THR A 106 -23.76 -25.20 30.68
CA THR A 106 -23.54 -24.34 29.49
C THR A 106 -24.11 -22.94 29.75
N GLY A 107 -23.32 -21.90 29.51
CA GLY A 107 -23.66 -20.51 29.83
C GLY A 107 -23.05 -19.98 31.14
N GLN A 108 -22.40 -20.83 31.95
CA GLN A 108 -21.71 -20.38 33.16
C GLN A 108 -20.62 -19.35 32.82
N LEU A 109 -20.63 -18.22 33.53
CA LEU A 109 -19.64 -17.16 33.37
C LEU A 109 -18.43 -17.39 34.30
N TRP A 110 -17.23 -17.11 33.79
CA TRP A 110 -15.96 -17.12 34.52
C TRP A 110 -15.11 -15.92 34.12
N PHE A 111 -14.56 -15.20 35.08
CA PHE A 111 -13.60 -14.13 34.88
C PHE A 111 -12.19 -14.64 35.23
N ASP A 112 -11.34 -14.68 34.21
CA ASP A 112 -9.92 -15.04 34.36
C ASP A 112 -9.14 -13.79 34.80
N THR A 113 -8.49 -13.84 35.96
CA THR A 113 -7.74 -12.69 36.50
C THR A 113 -6.31 -12.59 35.98
N VAL A 114 -5.78 -13.64 35.33
CA VAL A 114 -4.45 -13.60 34.67
C VAL A 114 -4.57 -12.99 33.28
N VAL A 115 -5.59 -13.42 32.54
CA VAL A 115 -5.99 -12.82 31.27
C VAL A 115 -7.32 -12.11 31.52
N PRO A 116 -7.34 -10.80 31.84
CA PRO A 116 -8.52 -10.07 32.34
C PRO A 116 -9.65 -10.07 31.30
N GLN A 117 -10.40 -11.16 31.26
CA GLN A 117 -11.42 -11.48 30.27
C GLN A 117 -12.54 -12.29 30.90
N LEU A 118 -13.76 -11.95 30.50
CA LEU A 118 -14.95 -12.74 30.79
C LEU A 118 -15.06 -13.87 29.77
N LYS A 119 -15.22 -15.09 30.28
CA LYS A 119 -15.38 -16.32 29.51
C LYS A 119 -16.71 -16.99 29.86
N VAL A 120 -17.28 -17.74 28.92
CA VAL A 120 -18.52 -18.49 29.07
C VAL A 120 -18.27 -19.97 28.79
N PHE A 121 -18.82 -20.85 29.63
CA PHE A 121 -18.72 -22.29 29.41
C PHE A 121 -19.66 -22.72 28.27
N ASN A 122 -19.14 -23.33 27.21
CA ASN A 122 -19.93 -23.76 26.05
C ASN A 122 -20.45 -25.21 26.15
N GLY A 123 -20.24 -25.88 27.28
CA GLY A 123 -20.55 -27.30 27.49
C GLY A 123 -19.32 -28.22 27.42
N ALA A 124 -18.18 -27.73 26.95
CA ALA A 124 -16.91 -28.47 26.95
C ALA A 124 -15.76 -27.66 27.56
N THR A 125 -15.65 -26.38 27.18
CA THR A 125 -14.57 -25.48 27.63
C THR A 125 -15.10 -24.07 27.85
N PHE A 126 -14.32 -23.24 28.57
CA PHE A 126 -14.60 -21.82 28.69
C PHE A 126 -14.05 -21.06 27.47
N VAL A 127 -14.95 -20.40 26.73
CA VAL A 127 -14.62 -19.56 25.56
C VAL A 127 -14.76 -18.08 25.91
N SER A 128 -13.96 -17.22 25.30
CA SER A 128 -14.00 -15.77 25.55
C SER A 128 -15.31 -15.15 25.05
N VAL A 129 -15.89 -14.23 25.83
CA VAL A 129 -17.12 -13.49 25.45
C VAL A 129 -16.78 -12.30 24.55
N ALA A 130 -15.57 -11.75 24.68
CA ALA A 130 -15.10 -10.64 23.85
C ALA A 130 -13.57 -10.75 23.67
N ASP A 131 -13.15 -11.01 22.43
CA ASP A 131 -11.75 -11.03 22.09
C ASP A 131 -11.26 -9.62 21.77
N ARG A 132 -10.16 -9.23 22.42
CA ARG A 132 -9.47 -7.96 22.14
C ARG A 132 -8.62 -8.02 20.87
N TYR A 133 -8.54 -9.20 20.25
CA TYR A 133 -7.66 -9.50 19.12
C TYR A 133 -8.37 -10.44 18.16
N VAL A 134 -8.12 -10.25 16.87
CA VAL A 134 -8.55 -11.18 15.82
C VAL A 134 -7.48 -12.26 15.68
N LEU A 135 -7.86 -13.54 15.54
CA LEU A 135 -6.88 -14.61 15.32
C LEU A 135 -6.10 -14.36 14.03
N LYS A 136 -4.78 -14.67 14.05
CA LYS A 136 -3.88 -14.51 12.89
C LYS A 136 -4.32 -15.32 11.65
N GLY A 137 -5.20 -16.31 11.81
CA GLY A 137 -5.83 -17.04 10.72
C GLY A 137 -7.12 -17.74 11.15
N GLY A 138 -8.10 -17.80 10.25
CA GLY A 138 -9.37 -18.51 10.44
C GLY A 138 -10.47 -17.70 11.12
N ASP A 139 -10.19 -16.47 11.57
CA ASP A 139 -11.23 -15.59 12.11
C ASP A 139 -12.04 -14.92 11.01
N THR A 140 -13.34 -14.74 11.23
CA THR A 140 -14.22 -14.01 10.31
C THR A 140 -14.66 -12.72 11.00
N MET A 141 -14.00 -11.62 10.66
CA MET A 141 -14.49 -10.30 11.04
C MET A 141 -15.86 -10.04 10.40
N THR A 142 -16.88 -9.88 11.23
CA THR A 142 -18.20 -9.40 10.79
C THR A 142 -18.38 -7.96 11.25
N GLY A 143 -18.73 -7.06 10.32
CA GLY A 143 -18.87 -5.62 10.57
C GLY A 143 -17.65 -4.78 10.17
N ALA A 144 -17.71 -3.48 10.46
CA ALA A 144 -16.66 -2.53 10.09
C ALA A 144 -15.46 -2.63 11.04
N LEU A 145 -14.24 -2.67 10.47
CA LEU A 145 -12.99 -2.50 11.23
C LEU A 145 -12.75 -1.00 11.45
N ILE A 146 -12.87 -0.55 12.69
CA ILE A 146 -12.56 0.82 13.09
C ILE A 146 -11.12 0.87 13.61
N LEU A 147 -10.24 1.53 12.87
CA LEU A 147 -8.85 1.76 13.26
C LEU A 147 -8.70 3.10 13.99
N ASN A 148 -7.62 3.26 14.76
CA ASN A 148 -7.31 4.54 15.40
C ASN A 148 -7.06 5.64 14.34
N THR A 149 -7.24 6.90 14.74
CA THR A 149 -7.01 8.06 13.85
C THR A 149 -5.52 8.43 13.76
N ASN A 150 -4.69 7.86 14.63
CA ASN A 150 -3.24 8.06 14.61
C ASN A 150 -2.62 7.37 13.38
N ALA A 151 -1.55 7.98 12.86
CA ALA A 151 -0.76 7.37 11.80
C ALA A 151 -0.08 6.07 12.27
N PRO A 152 0.05 5.05 11.41
CA PRO A 152 0.95 3.94 11.62
C PRO A 152 2.38 4.43 11.89
N THR A 153 3.07 3.77 12.81
CA THR A 153 4.43 4.04 13.28
C THR A 153 5.42 2.93 12.94
N THR A 154 4.93 1.75 12.55
CA THR A 154 5.71 0.59 12.14
C THR A 154 5.10 -0.03 10.89
N ASP A 155 5.91 -0.67 10.06
CA ASP A 155 5.47 -1.25 8.78
C ASP A 155 4.38 -2.33 8.93
N GLU A 156 4.33 -3.00 10.08
CA GLU A 156 3.36 -4.07 10.36
C GLU A 156 2.00 -3.57 10.88
N GLN A 157 1.84 -2.25 11.08
CA GLN A 157 0.57 -1.68 11.56
C GLN A 157 -0.44 -1.51 10.43
N ALA A 158 -1.70 -1.84 10.71
CA ALA A 158 -2.80 -1.58 9.79
C ALA A 158 -2.99 -0.05 9.61
N ALA A 159 -3.08 0.38 8.35
CA ALA A 159 -3.34 1.77 8.00
C ALA A 159 -4.84 2.07 7.88
N SER A 160 -5.28 3.21 8.41
CA SER A 160 -6.64 3.70 8.13
C SER A 160 -6.75 4.17 6.68
N LYS A 161 -7.96 4.10 6.10
CA LYS A 161 -8.22 4.65 4.75
C LYS A 161 -7.80 6.12 4.66
N LEU A 162 -8.09 6.93 5.69
CA LEU A 162 -7.67 8.33 5.76
C LEU A 162 -6.14 8.49 5.72
N TYR A 163 -5.40 7.63 6.43
CA TYR A 163 -3.94 7.65 6.36
C TYR A 163 -3.45 7.31 4.96
N VAL A 164 -3.99 6.25 4.33
CA VAL A 164 -3.63 5.90 2.95
C VAL A 164 -4.01 7.03 1.99
N ASP A 165 -5.18 7.64 2.11
CA ASP A 165 -5.59 8.73 1.21
C ASP A 165 -4.69 9.97 1.36
N ASN A 166 -4.18 10.26 2.57
CA ASN A 166 -3.30 11.40 2.83
C ASN A 166 -1.82 11.12 2.47
N ASN A 167 -1.36 9.88 2.64
CA ASN A 167 0.04 9.48 2.44
C ASN A 167 0.30 8.78 1.12
N SER A 168 -0.74 8.28 0.44
CA SER A 168 -0.66 7.83 -0.94
C SER A 168 -0.48 9.09 -1.77
N LEU A 169 0.77 9.39 -2.11
CA LEU A 169 1.13 10.51 -2.96
C LEU A 169 0.25 10.46 -4.21
N PRO A 170 -0.73 11.37 -4.37
CA PRO A 170 -1.29 11.54 -5.68
C PRO A 170 -0.13 12.03 -6.55
N VAL A 171 0.02 11.50 -7.77
CA VAL A 171 0.82 12.16 -8.81
C VAL A 171 0.04 13.41 -9.21
N THR A 172 -0.02 14.36 -8.29
CA THR A 172 -0.60 15.68 -8.48
C THR A 172 0.53 16.66 -8.74
N SER A 173 0.30 17.49 -9.75
CA SER A 173 1.10 18.63 -10.21
C SER A 173 1.63 19.51 -9.06
N GLY A 174 2.71 19.09 -8.41
CA GLY A 174 3.26 19.82 -7.27
C GLY A 174 4.46 19.16 -6.61
N THR A 175 5.66 19.51 -7.07
CA THR A 175 6.93 19.46 -6.31
C THR A 175 7.44 18.13 -5.73
N THR A 176 6.91 16.97 -6.13
CA THR A 176 7.55 15.69 -5.77
C THR A 176 8.63 15.32 -6.79
N THR A 177 9.88 15.28 -6.35
CA THR A 177 10.99 14.75 -7.15
C THR A 177 10.78 13.24 -7.30
N VAL A 178 10.37 12.80 -8.49
CA VAL A 178 10.34 11.36 -8.81
C VAL A 178 11.79 10.89 -8.93
N THR A 179 12.24 10.05 -8.01
CA THR A 179 13.62 9.51 -7.99
C THR A 179 13.79 8.25 -8.83
N SER A 180 12.75 7.81 -9.54
CA SER A 180 12.69 6.59 -10.36
C SER A 180 11.96 6.85 -11.69
N PHE A 181 11.89 5.84 -12.58
CA PHE A 181 11.11 5.97 -13.82
C PHE A 181 9.60 5.97 -13.52
N VAL A 182 8.86 6.85 -14.17
CA VAL A 182 7.38 6.87 -14.13
C VAL A 182 6.89 5.85 -15.17
N THR A 183 6.14 4.84 -14.76
CA THR A 183 5.35 4.02 -15.68
C THR A 183 3.99 4.69 -15.85
N ILE A 184 3.76 5.33 -17.00
CA ILE A 184 2.46 5.91 -17.35
C ILE A 184 1.70 4.85 -18.15
N ASP A 185 0.62 4.33 -17.58
CA ASP A 185 -0.29 3.42 -18.29
C ASP A 185 -1.11 4.24 -19.29
N THR A 186 -0.81 4.10 -20.58
CA THR A 186 -1.52 4.78 -21.67
C THR A 186 -2.83 4.09 -22.05
N SER A 187 -3.29 3.07 -21.32
CA SER A 187 -4.55 2.38 -21.61
C SER A 187 -5.80 3.26 -21.40
N THR A 188 -5.65 4.42 -20.77
CA THR A 188 -6.69 5.46 -20.70
C THR A 188 -6.14 6.75 -21.33
N GLY A 189 -6.37 6.90 -22.62
CA GLY A 189 -5.86 8.01 -23.43
C GLY A 189 -6.12 9.38 -22.79
N THR A 190 -5.05 10.08 -22.46
CA THR A 190 -5.12 11.50 -22.12
C THR A 190 -5.27 12.27 -23.42
N THR A 191 -6.50 12.67 -23.76
CA THR A 191 -6.80 13.41 -24.98
C THR A 191 -6.64 14.92 -24.75
N VAL A 192 -5.77 15.58 -25.51
CA VAL A 192 -5.68 17.06 -25.55
C VAL A 192 -5.97 17.53 -26.97
N GLY A 193 -7.14 18.12 -27.19
CA GLY A 193 -7.56 18.59 -28.52
C GLY A 193 -7.83 17.46 -29.54
N GLY A 194 -8.17 16.26 -29.08
CA GLY A 194 -8.57 15.13 -29.94
C GLY A 194 -7.47 14.12 -30.29
N ASN A 195 -6.24 14.33 -29.83
CA ASN A 195 -5.13 13.39 -30.02
C ASN A 195 -4.70 12.75 -28.69
N ASP A 196 -4.24 11.49 -28.74
CA ASP A 196 -3.73 10.75 -27.58
C ASP A 196 -2.24 11.08 -27.33
N TYR A 197 -1.89 11.46 -26.09
CA TYR A 197 -0.51 11.80 -25.70
C TYR A 197 0.02 10.88 -24.58
N ALA A 198 1.25 10.39 -24.73
CA ALA A 198 1.93 9.61 -23.70
C ALA A 198 2.65 10.47 -22.64
N PHE A 199 3.00 11.72 -22.96
CA PHE A 199 3.66 12.65 -22.04
C PHE A 199 3.40 14.10 -22.47
N VAL A 200 2.84 14.92 -21.57
CA VAL A 200 2.58 16.35 -21.82
C VAL A 200 3.36 17.16 -20.78
N VAL A 201 4.39 17.90 -21.21
CA VAL A 201 5.03 18.94 -20.38
C VAL A 201 4.38 20.26 -20.74
N ASP A 202 3.23 20.55 -20.12
CA ASP A 202 2.58 21.85 -20.23
C ASP A 202 3.01 22.71 -19.04
N SER A 203 3.93 23.65 -19.27
CA SER A 203 4.03 24.82 -18.40
C SER A 203 3.13 25.90 -18.99
N LEU A 204 1.90 26.00 -18.47
CA LEU A 204 0.78 26.86 -18.87
C LEU A 204 1.05 28.38 -18.99
N SER A 205 2.29 28.84 -19.04
CA SER A 205 2.62 30.27 -19.13
C SER A 205 3.94 30.63 -19.82
N ASN A 206 4.67 29.71 -20.46
CA ASN A 206 5.88 30.05 -21.21
C ASN A 206 5.75 29.68 -22.70
N SER A 207 5.58 30.69 -23.55
CA SER A 207 5.46 30.56 -25.01
C SER A 207 6.74 30.04 -25.72
N ASN A 208 7.82 29.74 -24.97
CA ASN A 208 9.10 29.29 -25.52
C ASN A 208 9.49 27.84 -25.20
N VAL A 209 8.59 27.01 -24.65
CA VAL A 209 8.92 25.60 -24.36
C VAL A 209 8.19 24.66 -25.31
N GLY A 210 8.94 24.04 -26.23
CA GLY A 210 8.45 22.94 -27.05
C GLY A 210 8.34 21.66 -26.22
N GLY A 211 7.18 21.03 -26.21
CA GLY A 211 7.00 19.68 -25.67
C GLY A 211 7.58 18.62 -26.60
N ILE A 212 8.02 17.49 -26.05
CA ILE A 212 8.41 16.31 -26.84
C ILE A 212 7.14 15.52 -27.14
N LEU A 213 6.73 15.50 -28.41
CA LEU A 213 5.69 14.61 -28.91
C LEU A 213 6.38 13.34 -29.45
N ILE A 214 6.10 12.19 -28.82
CA ILE A 214 6.41 10.87 -29.37
C ILE A 214 5.10 10.34 -29.92
N ASP A 215 4.87 10.55 -31.21
CA ASP A 215 3.66 10.10 -31.89
C ASP A 215 4.00 8.84 -32.69
N SER A 216 3.47 7.69 -32.29
CA SER A 216 3.66 6.45 -33.06
C SER A 216 2.56 6.22 -34.11
N GLY A 217 1.71 7.20 -34.42
CA GLY A 217 0.64 7.00 -35.39
C GLY A 217 -0.04 8.29 -35.84
N ASP A 218 0.55 8.97 -36.82
CA ASP A 218 -0.20 9.90 -37.66
C ASP A 218 -0.76 9.15 -38.88
N THR A 219 -2.07 9.25 -39.10
CA THR A 219 -2.80 8.68 -40.24
C THR A 219 -2.55 9.42 -41.55
N ASP A 220 -1.85 10.56 -41.52
CA ASP A 220 -1.62 11.42 -42.67
C ASP A 220 -0.32 11.12 -43.45
N GLY A 221 0.30 9.96 -43.20
CA GLY A 221 1.35 9.39 -44.07
C GLY A 221 2.79 9.69 -43.66
N ASP A 222 3.03 10.64 -42.76
CA ASP A 222 4.36 10.94 -42.19
C ASP A 222 4.46 10.46 -40.74
N GLN A 223 5.10 9.31 -40.52
CA GLN A 223 5.37 8.81 -39.17
C GLN A 223 6.54 9.58 -38.54
N PHE A 224 6.34 10.19 -37.36
CA PHE A 224 7.39 10.94 -36.65
C PHE A 224 7.96 10.15 -35.47
N ALA A 225 9.27 9.93 -35.41
CA ALA A 225 9.91 9.35 -34.22
C ALA A 225 10.00 10.37 -33.06
N ILE A 226 10.26 11.65 -33.39
CA ILE A 226 10.30 12.76 -32.45
C ILE A 226 9.73 13.99 -33.17
N ARG A 227 8.77 14.70 -32.57
CA ARG A 227 8.28 15.98 -33.10
C ARG A 227 8.19 17.01 -31.98
N ILE A 228 8.71 18.20 -32.25
CA ILE A 228 8.66 19.36 -31.35
C ILE A 228 7.89 20.46 -32.07
N ARG A 229 6.81 20.95 -31.46
CA ARG A 229 5.97 22.03 -32.00
C ARG A 229 6.01 23.25 -31.09
N ASN A 230 5.78 24.42 -31.67
CA ASN A 230 5.48 25.62 -30.89
C ASN A 230 3.98 25.67 -30.52
N SER A 231 3.61 26.67 -29.72
CA SER A 231 2.24 26.89 -29.25
C SER A 231 1.23 27.22 -30.37
N ALA A 232 1.70 27.56 -31.57
CA ALA A 232 0.89 27.80 -32.75
C ALA A 232 0.79 26.56 -33.67
N SER A 233 1.15 25.38 -33.17
CA SER A 233 1.18 24.10 -33.90
C SER A 233 2.21 24.01 -35.04
N ALA A 234 3.10 24.99 -35.20
CA ALA A 234 4.18 24.91 -36.18
C ALA A 234 5.28 23.95 -35.68
N THR A 235 5.79 23.11 -36.57
CA THR A 235 6.87 22.15 -36.25
C THR A 235 8.20 22.90 -36.19
N LEU A 236 8.85 22.89 -35.03
CA LEU A 236 10.17 23.49 -34.80
C LEU A 236 11.29 22.52 -35.16
N PHE A 237 11.09 21.25 -34.81
CA PHE A 237 12.02 20.17 -35.09
C PHE A 237 11.25 18.87 -35.23
N SER A 238 11.58 18.07 -36.24
CA SER A 238 11.06 16.72 -36.37
C SER A 238 12.15 15.75 -36.80
N VAL A 239 12.03 14.52 -36.32
CA VAL A 239 12.71 13.34 -36.82
C VAL A 239 11.63 12.43 -37.36
N LEU A 240 11.59 12.28 -38.69
CA LEU A 240 10.74 11.29 -39.34
C LEU A 240 11.27 9.89 -39.04
N SER A 241 10.36 8.91 -38.91
CA SER A 241 10.73 7.50 -38.69
C SER A 241 11.47 6.87 -39.87
N HIS A 242 11.42 7.51 -41.05
CA HIS A 242 11.95 6.95 -42.30
C HIS A 242 12.61 7.98 -43.23
N THR A 243 13.44 8.87 -42.68
CA THR A 243 14.47 9.68 -43.38
C THR A 243 14.17 11.17 -43.57
N THR A 244 15.18 11.95 -43.18
CA THR A 244 15.33 13.42 -43.17
C THR A 244 14.63 14.18 -42.04
N PRO A 245 15.38 14.65 -41.02
CA PRO A 245 14.84 15.60 -40.06
C PRO A 245 14.64 16.98 -40.72
N ALA A 246 13.52 17.64 -40.44
CA ALA A 246 13.24 19.00 -40.92
C ALA A 246 13.48 20.01 -39.79
N SER A 247 14.20 21.10 -40.09
CA SER A 247 14.41 22.22 -39.16
C SER A 247 14.32 23.54 -39.92
N ALA A 248 13.80 24.59 -39.25
CA ALA A 248 13.54 25.90 -39.86
C ALA A 248 14.78 26.81 -39.98
N SER A 249 15.92 26.42 -39.39
CA SER A 249 17.29 26.93 -39.61
C SER A 249 18.15 26.32 -38.51
N ALA A 250 19.31 25.76 -38.83
CA ALA A 250 20.19 25.10 -37.87
C ALA A 250 21.64 25.59 -37.99
N VAL A 251 22.29 25.77 -36.85
CA VAL A 251 23.73 26.10 -36.78
C VAL A 251 24.47 24.86 -36.26
N PHE A 252 25.44 24.38 -37.04
CA PHE A 252 26.32 23.29 -36.63
C PHE A 252 27.67 23.88 -36.18
N SER A 253 28.16 23.47 -35.01
CA SER A 253 29.46 23.91 -34.47
C SER A 253 30.66 23.13 -35.06
N GLY A 254 30.40 22.22 -35.99
CA GLY A 254 31.41 21.41 -36.68
C GLY A 254 31.02 21.12 -38.13
N ASN A 255 31.88 20.37 -38.83
CA ASN A 255 31.66 20.02 -40.23
C ASN A 255 30.39 19.18 -40.43
N VAL A 256 29.64 19.49 -41.49
CA VAL A 256 28.51 18.68 -41.97
C VAL A 256 29.01 17.81 -43.12
N SER A 257 28.83 16.50 -43.00
CA SER A 257 29.12 15.54 -44.07
C SER A 257 27.86 15.28 -44.89
N SER A 258 27.83 15.73 -46.16
CA SER A 258 26.76 15.36 -47.10
C SER A 258 27.22 14.30 -48.10
N ASN A 259 26.47 13.19 -48.16
CA ASN A 259 26.61 12.10 -49.12
C ASN A 259 25.19 11.64 -49.52
N PRO A 260 24.84 11.51 -50.82
CA PRO A 260 25.66 11.64 -52.04
C PRO A 260 25.99 13.10 -52.45
N ALA A 261 26.74 13.25 -53.55
CA ALA A 261 26.99 14.54 -54.21
C ALA A 261 25.67 15.27 -54.55
N PRO A 262 25.65 16.62 -54.57
CA PRO A 262 24.44 17.37 -54.88
C PRO A 262 23.92 17.00 -56.28
N THR A 263 22.63 16.68 -56.37
CA THR A 263 21.95 16.34 -57.64
C THR A 263 20.86 17.35 -58.01
N VAL A 264 20.44 18.19 -57.05
CA VAL A 264 19.45 19.26 -57.21
C VAL A 264 20.06 20.54 -56.62
N GLY A 265 19.66 21.71 -57.13
CA GLY A 265 20.22 23.01 -56.74
C GLY A 265 20.13 23.34 -55.25
N ASP A 266 19.20 22.72 -54.52
CA ASP A 266 18.98 22.96 -53.09
C ASP A 266 19.77 22.01 -52.18
N HIS A 267 20.60 21.11 -52.75
CA HIS A 267 21.45 20.23 -51.95
C HIS A 267 22.67 20.97 -51.39
N LEU A 268 23.10 20.58 -50.19
CA LEU A 268 24.37 21.05 -49.64
C LEU A 268 25.53 20.53 -50.49
N THR A 269 26.35 21.45 -51.03
CA THR A 269 27.56 21.09 -51.75
C THR A 269 28.57 20.41 -50.82
N ASN A 270 29.17 19.31 -51.28
CA ASN A 270 30.25 18.65 -50.54
C ASN A 270 31.61 18.95 -51.15
N LYS A 271 32.67 18.75 -50.35
CA LYS A 271 34.05 18.98 -50.78
C LYS A 271 34.39 18.21 -52.04
N THR A 272 33.97 16.95 -52.15
CA THR A 272 34.23 16.10 -53.32
C THR A 272 33.65 16.70 -54.61
N TYR A 273 32.44 17.25 -54.56
CA TYR A 273 31.81 17.90 -55.69
C TYR A 273 32.56 19.16 -56.10
N VAL A 274 32.87 20.04 -55.15
CA VAL A 274 33.60 21.30 -55.42
C VAL A 274 35.01 21.03 -55.96
N ASP A 275 35.74 20.08 -55.36
CA ASP A 275 37.06 19.67 -55.84
C ASP A 275 36.98 19.10 -57.27
N GLY A 276 35.92 18.36 -57.59
CA GLY A 276 35.66 17.82 -58.93
C GLY A 276 35.40 18.91 -59.97
N GLU A 277 34.53 19.89 -59.66
CA GLU A 277 34.26 21.04 -60.54
C GLU A 277 35.52 21.89 -60.77
N ILE A 278 36.31 22.15 -59.72
CA ILE A 278 37.57 22.91 -59.83
C ILE A 278 38.59 22.16 -60.70
N ALA A 279 38.73 20.85 -60.53
CA ALA A 279 39.63 20.04 -61.36
C ALA A 279 39.24 20.06 -62.85
N GLY A 280 37.95 20.26 -63.17
CA GLY A 280 37.48 20.46 -64.54
C GLY A 280 37.94 21.77 -65.19
N VAL A 281 38.22 22.81 -64.40
CA VAL A 281 38.59 24.16 -64.88
C VAL A 281 40.09 24.30 -65.18
N THR A 282 40.94 23.44 -64.62
CA THR A 282 42.41 23.49 -64.75
C THR A 282 42.97 23.33 -66.17
N GLY A 283 42.15 23.09 -67.19
CA GLY A 283 42.57 23.03 -68.60
C GLY A 283 42.55 24.34 -69.38
N SER A 284 42.12 25.46 -68.78
CA SER A 284 41.80 26.71 -69.51
C SER A 284 42.56 27.96 -69.03
N PHE A 285 43.75 27.78 -68.47
CA PHE A 285 44.65 28.90 -68.15
C PHE A 285 45.86 28.86 -69.08
N ALA A 286 46.30 30.03 -69.57
CA ALA A 286 47.54 30.15 -70.32
C ALA A 286 48.71 29.69 -69.43
N GLU A 287 49.48 28.70 -69.87
CA GLU A 287 50.67 28.22 -69.15
C GLU A 287 51.69 29.35 -69.04
N ILE A 288 52.14 29.66 -67.82
CA ILE A 288 53.31 30.49 -67.59
C ILE A 288 54.53 29.57 -67.71
N ASN A 289 55.46 29.88 -68.63
CA ASN A 289 56.58 29.03 -69.07
C ASN A 289 56.18 27.75 -69.83
N PRO A 290 55.58 27.86 -71.03
CA PRO A 290 55.42 26.71 -71.90
C PRO A 290 56.80 26.16 -72.29
N THR A 291 56.97 24.83 -72.26
CA THR A 291 58.21 24.15 -72.67
C THR A 291 58.54 24.36 -74.15
N SER A 292 57.55 24.79 -74.94
CA SER A 292 57.70 25.27 -76.32
C SER A 292 57.20 26.71 -76.38
N PRO A 293 58.08 27.72 -76.26
CA PRO A 293 57.68 29.12 -76.38
C PRO A 293 56.93 29.38 -77.69
N GLN A 294 55.93 30.26 -77.67
CA GLN A 294 55.23 30.81 -78.83
C GLN A 294 55.53 32.32 -78.95
N ASP A 295 55.29 32.88 -80.13
CA ASP A 295 55.42 34.33 -80.32
C ASP A 295 54.35 35.05 -79.48
N GLY A 296 54.76 36.08 -78.75
CA GLY A 296 53.95 36.77 -77.74
C GLY A 296 54.24 36.34 -76.30
N ASP A 297 54.97 35.24 -76.08
CA ASP A 297 55.38 34.85 -74.74
C ASP A 297 56.35 35.87 -74.12
N ILE A 298 56.29 36.02 -72.80
CA ILE A 298 57.16 36.88 -72.00
C ILE A 298 57.99 36.00 -71.07
N GLN A 299 59.31 36.23 -71.02
CA GLN A 299 60.19 35.60 -70.03
C GLN A 299 61.00 36.65 -69.27
N VAL A 300 61.35 36.31 -68.03
CA VAL A 300 62.31 37.08 -67.21
C VAL A 300 63.53 36.18 -66.99
N LEU A 301 64.65 36.48 -67.64
CA LEU A 301 65.91 35.79 -67.41
C LEU A 301 66.60 36.34 -66.16
N ALA A 302 67.46 35.55 -65.50
CA ALA A 302 68.17 35.94 -64.29
C ALA A 302 68.80 37.35 -64.41
N GLY A 303 68.22 38.34 -63.74
CA GLY A 303 68.51 39.77 -63.88
C GLY A 303 67.23 40.59 -64.14
N PRO A 304 67.31 41.94 -64.24
CA PRO A 304 66.16 42.80 -64.51
C PRO A 304 65.74 42.81 -65.99
N ILE A 305 66.03 41.74 -66.74
CA ILE A 305 65.83 41.68 -68.19
C ILE A 305 64.49 40.98 -68.48
N ILE A 306 63.55 41.75 -69.02
CA ILE A 306 62.31 41.24 -69.59
C ILE A 306 62.52 41.05 -71.09
N SER A 307 62.17 39.87 -71.60
CA SER A 307 62.22 39.55 -73.02
C SER A 307 60.85 39.09 -73.53
N ILE A 308 60.53 39.43 -74.76
CA ILE A 308 59.31 38.99 -75.47
C ILE A 308 59.74 38.14 -76.67
N ARG A 309 59.07 37.02 -76.93
CA ARG A 309 59.36 36.20 -78.11
C ARG A 309 58.62 36.75 -79.32
N GLY A 310 59.35 36.99 -80.40
CA GLY A 310 58.79 37.40 -81.69
C GLY A 310 59.62 36.82 -82.82
N ASP A 311 58.94 36.33 -83.86
CA ASP A 311 59.54 35.64 -85.01
C ASP A 311 60.44 34.47 -84.60
N GLY A 312 60.03 33.72 -83.58
CA GLY A 312 60.74 32.55 -83.07
C GLY A 312 61.94 32.83 -82.16
N VAL A 313 62.32 34.11 -81.95
CA VAL A 313 63.50 34.53 -81.17
C VAL A 313 63.09 35.39 -79.97
N TRP A 314 63.84 35.28 -78.86
CA TRP A 314 63.64 36.12 -77.69
C TRP A 314 64.33 37.48 -77.84
N ASN A 315 63.55 38.55 -77.83
CA ASN A 315 64.03 39.93 -77.94
C ASN A 315 63.97 40.61 -76.57
N GLN A 316 65.09 41.18 -76.12
CA GLN A 316 65.15 41.96 -74.88
C GLN A 316 64.43 43.29 -75.05
N VAL A 317 63.59 43.66 -74.09
CA VAL A 317 62.91 44.95 -74.06
C VAL A 317 63.79 45.93 -73.27
N PHE A 318 64.52 46.80 -73.98
CA PHE A 318 65.25 47.89 -73.35
C PHE A 318 64.30 49.07 -73.08
N PRO A 319 64.27 49.65 -71.87
CA PRO A 319 63.56 50.90 -71.65
C PRO A 319 64.23 52.01 -72.46
N ALA A 320 63.47 52.75 -73.28
CA ALA A 320 63.99 53.88 -74.03
C ALA A 320 64.40 55.02 -73.07
N VAL A 321 65.68 55.39 -73.06
CA VAL A 321 66.16 56.61 -72.38
C VAL A 321 66.03 57.76 -73.37
N TRP A 322 65.03 58.61 -73.18
CA TRP A 322 64.92 59.87 -73.95
C TRP A 322 65.70 60.96 -73.20
N SER A 323 66.76 61.50 -73.82
CA SER A 323 67.48 62.71 -73.39
C SER A 323 67.09 63.90 -74.22
#